data_AF-F6FHH5-F1
#
_entry.id   AF-F6FHH5-F1
#
_cell.length_a   1.000
_cell.length_b   1.000
_cell.length_c   1.000
_cell.angle_alpha   90.00
_cell.angle_beta   90.00
_cell.angle_gamma   90.00
#
_symmetry.space_group_name_H-M   'P 1'
#
loop_
_entity.id
_entity.type
_entity.pdbx_description
1 polymer ?
#
loop_
_entity_poly.entity_id
_entity_poly.type
_entity_poly.pdbx_seq_one_letter_code
_entity_poly.pdbx_strand_id
1 'polypeptide(L)'
;MFLQIFHSKEDVVLALHSEDKCLDFRVVEKVRIGERFLESLENLYSSHDIWVDRIYFRNSYSSWNASRLVVVCLKVLMSFGKFKVYLKEEELDVDDIDKEIGSFNREEFKLLEDSEDLSPLYKKCPNINI
;
A
#
# COMPACT_ATOMS: atom_id res chain seq x y z
N MET A 1 6.64 13.86 4.21
CA MET A 1 6.95 12.55 3.58
C MET A 1 5.69 11.74 3.51
N PHE A 2 5.49 10.98 2.44
CA PHE A 2 4.40 10.00 2.39
C PHE A 2 4.88 8.68 1.82
N LEU A 3 4.16 7.62 2.15
CA LEU A 3 4.35 6.30 1.59
C LEU A 3 3.24 6.04 0.56
N GLN A 4 3.60 5.71 -0.66
CA GLN A 4 2.70 5.13 -1.64
C GLN A 4 2.80 3.60 -1.55
N ILE A 5 1.66 2.93 -1.48
CA ILE A 5 1.54 1.48 -1.52
C ILE A 5 0.65 1.11 -2.69
N PHE A 6 1.11 0.23 -3.58
CA PHE A 6 0.29 -0.26 -4.68
C PHE A 6 0.65 -1.69 -5.05
N HIS A 7 -0.25 -2.34 -5.77
CA HIS A 7 -0.04 -3.69 -6.28
C HIS A 7 0.44 -3.63 -7.74
N SER A 8 1.56 -4.28 -8.04
CA SER A 8 1.94 -4.67 -9.40
C SER A 8 1.41 -6.07 -9.68
N LYS A 9 1.70 -6.67 -10.84
CA LYS A 9 1.26 -8.04 -11.17
C LYS A 9 1.67 -9.09 -10.13
N GLU A 10 2.92 -9.09 -9.69
CA GLU A 10 3.47 -10.12 -8.78
C GLU A 10 3.83 -9.57 -7.39
N ASP A 11 3.84 -8.25 -7.24
CA ASP A 11 4.39 -7.60 -6.06
C ASP A 11 3.44 -6.60 -5.41
N VAL A 12 3.77 -6.24 -4.17
CA VAL A 12 3.36 -5.02 -3.51
C VAL A 12 4.56 -4.09 -3.48
N VAL A 13 4.36 -2.87 -3.96
CA VAL A 13 5.39 -1.83 -4.00
C VAL A 13 5.16 -0.87 -2.85
N LEU A 14 6.25 -0.53 -2.15
CA LEU A 14 6.33 0.45 -1.09
C LEU A 14 7.25 1.57 -1.57
N ALA A 15 6.68 2.68 -2.06
CA ALA A 15 7.45 3.82 -2.57
C ALA A 15 7.39 4.98 -1.57
N LEU A 16 8.56 5.52 -1.20
CA LEU A 16 8.71 6.60 -0.26
C LEU A 16 8.95 7.91 -1.00
N HIS A 17 8.13 8.92 -0.71
CA HIS A 17 8.17 10.18 -1.41
C HIS A 17 8.40 11.37 -0.47
N SER A 18 9.24 12.30 -0.95
CA SER A 18 9.38 13.65 -0.43
C SER A 18 8.79 14.61 -1.43
N GLU A 19 7.65 15.21 -1.06
CA GLU A 19 6.88 16.03 -2.00
C GLU A 19 6.65 15.24 -3.30
N ASP A 20 6.91 15.82 -4.46
CA ASP A 20 6.62 15.20 -5.76
C ASP A 20 7.72 14.25 -6.24
N LYS A 21 8.73 13.95 -5.39
CA LYS A 21 9.87 13.11 -5.74
C LYS A 21 9.87 11.80 -4.95
N CYS A 22 9.97 10.69 -5.67
CA CYS A 22 10.29 9.39 -5.07
C CYS A 22 11.77 9.37 -4.63
N LEU A 23 12.02 9.02 -3.36
CA LEU A 23 13.35 8.90 -2.79
C LEU A 23 13.92 7.49 -2.92
N ASP A 24 13.10 6.49 -2.60
CA ASP A 24 13.45 5.07 -2.64
C ASP A 24 12.15 4.26 -2.71
N PHE A 25 12.25 3.02 -3.16
CA PHE A 25 11.15 2.08 -3.10
C PHE A 25 11.62 0.66 -2.81
N ARG A 26 10.71 -0.15 -2.28
CA ARG A 26 10.89 -1.58 -2.06
C ARG A 26 9.78 -2.34 -2.77
N VAL A 27 10.15 -3.51 -3.29
CA VAL A 27 9.24 -4.43 -3.95
C VAL A 27 9.18 -5.69 -3.11
N VAL A 28 7.97 -6.12 -2.77
CA VAL A 28 7.72 -7.33 -1.98
C VAL A 28 6.81 -8.24 -2.77
N GLU A 29 7.31 -9.42 -3.14
CA GLU A 29 6.51 -10.46 -3.79
C GLU A 29 5.24 -10.73 -2.97
N LYS A 30 4.08 -10.75 -3.63
CA LYS A 30 2.77 -10.94 -2.98
C LYS A 30 2.71 -12.23 -2.15
N VAL A 31 3.39 -13.28 -2.61
CA VAL A 31 3.44 -14.58 -1.90
C VAL A 31 4.23 -14.51 -0.59
N ARG A 32 5.10 -13.51 -0.43
CA ARG A 32 5.95 -13.29 0.75
C ARG A 32 5.53 -12.09 1.59
N ILE A 33 4.39 -11.47 1.27
CA ILE A 33 3.95 -10.23 1.91
C ILE A 33 3.79 -10.39 3.43
N GLY A 34 3.29 -11.54 3.90
CA GLY A 34 3.16 -11.83 5.33
C GLY A 34 4.49 -11.96 6.07
N GLU A 35 5.58 -12.30 5.37
CA GLU A 35 6.91 -12.48 5.95
C GLU A 35 7.73 -11.18 5.92
N ARG A 36 7.66 -10.45 4.79
CA ARG A 36 8.64 -9.41 4.46
C ARG A 36 8.11 -7.99 4.47
N PHE A 37 6.79 -7.79 4.62
CA PHE A 37 6.21 -6.44 4.52
C PHE A 37 6.74 -5.49 5.60
N LEU A 38 6.71 -5.91 6.86
CA LEU A 38 7.19 -5.08 7.98
C LEU A 38 8.69 -4.82 7.89
N GLU A 39 9.49 -5.84 7.56
CA GLU A 39 10.94 -5.70 7.37
C GLU A 39 11.26 -4.72 6.23
N SER A 40 10.51 -4.80 5.12
CA SER A 40 10.70 -3.91 3.97
C SER A 40 10.31 -2.47 4.31
N LEU A 41 9.25 -2.29 5.10
CA LEU A 41 8.82 -0.99 5.60
C LEU A 41 9.84 -0.37 6.57
N GLU A 42 10.33 -1.16 7.52
CA GLU A 42 11.37 -0.75 8.48
C GLU A 42 12.65 -0.34 7.75
N ASN A 43 13.15 -1.19 6.84
CA ASN A 43 14.34 -0.90 6.05
C ASN A 43 14.19 0.40 5.24
N LEU A 44 13.01 0.66 4.68
CA LEU A 44 12.73 1.89 3.92
C LEU A 44 12.78 3.13 4.82
N TYR A 45 12.29 3.04 6.07
CA TYR A 45 12.29 4.16 7.01
C TYR A 45 13.67 4.40 7.65
N SER A 46 14.34 3.34 8.10
CA SER A 46 15.68 3.42 8.71
C SER A 46 16.73 3.96 7.73
N SER A 47 16.57 3.71 6.43
CA SER A 47 17.52 4.17 5.42
C SER A 47 17.56 5.69 5.26
N HIS A 48 16.55 6.42 5.76
CA HIS A 48 16.43 7.85 5.49
C HIS A 48 16.18 8.70 6.75
N ASP A 49 16.12 8.10 7.95
CA ASP A 49 15.85 8.76 9.24
C ASP A 49 14.64 9.72 9.19
N ILE A 50 13.49 9.20 8.75
CA ILE A 50 12.30 10.03 8.46
C ILE A 50 11.02 9.49 9.06
N TRP A 51 10.11 10.43 9.31
CA TRP A 51 8.74 10.16 9.73
C TRP A 51 7.77 10.29 8.54
N VAL A 52 7.01 9.23 8.26
CA VAL A 52 5.88 9.25 7.33
C VAL A 52 4.61 9.62 8.09
N ASP A 53 3.85 10.60 7.61
CA ASP A 53 2.58 11.03 8.24
C ASP A 53 1.33 10.61 7.43
N ARG A 54 1.54 10.19 6.18
CA ARG A 54 0.49 9.87 5.21
C ARG A 54 0.84 8.62 4.43
N ILE A 55 -0.16 7.77 4.24
CA ILE A 55 -0.08 6.57 3.42
C ILE A 55 -1.12 6.70 2.31
N TYR A 56 -0.69 6.57 1.06
CA TYR A 56 -1.54 6.50 -0.12
C TYR A 56 -1.57 5.05 -0.60
N PHE A 57 -2.68 4.37 -0.39
CA PHE A 57 -2.84 2.98 -0.74
C PHE A 57 -3.74 2.82 -1.97
N ARG A 58 -3.16 2.36 -3.08
CA ARG A 58 -3.87 1.96 -4.30
C ARG A 58 -4.16 0.47 -4.19
N ASN A 59 -5.33 0.14 -3.67
CA ASN A 59 -5.76 -1.23 -3.44
C ASN A 59 -6.30 -1.85 -4.73
N SER A 60 -5.94 -3.10 -5.01
CA SER A 60 -6.30 -3.82 -6.24
C SER A 60 -7.07 -5.11 -5.96
N TYR A 61 -8.08 -5.40 -6.80
CA TYR A 61 -8.92 -6.62 -6.70
C TYR A 61 -8.23 -7.90 -7.18
N SER A 62 -7.15 -7.82 -7.95
CA SER A 62 -6.49 -8.98 -8.56
C SER A 62 -5.71 -9.85 -7.55
N SER A 63 -5.51 -9.37 -6.31
CA SER A 63 -4.63 -10.02 -5.33
C SER A 63 -5.16 -9.93 -3.90
N TRP A 64 -6.31 -10.58 -3.70
CA TRP A 64 -7.08 -10.55 -2.46
C TRP A 64 -6.26 -10.89 -1.20
N ASN A 65 -5.37 -11.89 -1.24
CA ASN A 65 -4.55 -12.27 -0.09
C ASN A 65 -3.56 -11.18 0.31
N ALA A 66 -2.85 -10.61 -0.66
CA ALA A 66 -1.91 -9.53 -0.38
C ALA A 66 -2.63 -8.27 0.07
N SER A 67 -3.75 -7.93 -0.58
CA SER A 67 -4.63 -6.82 -0.18
C SER A 67 -5.09 -6.96 1.28
N ARG A 68 -5.58 -8.15 1.68
CA ARG A 68 -5.97 -8.43 3.07
C ARG A 68 -4.86 -8.16 4.06
N LEU A 69 -3.65 -8.66 3.78
CA LEU A 69 -2.53 -8.51 4.69
C LEU A 69 -2.10 -7.05 4.81
N VAL A 70 -2.02 -6.32 3.68
CA VAL A 70 -1.76 -4.88 3.68
C VAL A 70 -2.83 -4.13 4.47
N VAL A 71 -4.11 -4.43 4.26
CA VAL A 71 -5.22 -3.80 5.00
C VAL A 71 -5.09 -4.04 6.50
N VAL A 72 -4.82 -5.28 6.93
CA VAL A 72 -4.63 -5.58 8.37
C VAL A 72 -3.47 -4.77 8.93
N CYS A 73 -2.32 -4.71 8.24
CA CYS A 73 -1.18 -3.90 8.66
C CYS A 73 -1.54 -2.42 8.77
N LEU A 74 -2.22 -1.86 7.77
CA LEU A 74 -2.62 -0.45 7.77
C LEU A 74 -3.62 -0.13 8.88
N LYS A 75 -4.57 -1.02 9.18
CA LYS A 75 -5.48 -0.85 10.33
C LYS A 75 -4.72 -0.77 11.64
N VAL A 76 -3.76 -1.67 11.86
CA VAL A 76 -2.90 -1.62 13.05
C VAL A 76 -2.15 -0.29 13.12
N LEU A 77 -1.57 0.18 12.01
CA LEU A 77 -0.89 1.46 11.95
C LEU A 77 -1.82 2.65 12.24
N MET A 78 -3.07 2.62 11.74
CA MET A 78 -4.08 3.64 12.04
C MET A 78 -4.51 3.62 13.51
N SER A 79 -4.64 2.44 14.14
CA SER A 79 -5.08 2.32 15.53
C SER A 79 -4.03 2.79 16.54
N PHE A 80 -2.75 2.60 16.24
CA PHE A 80 -1.65 2.92 17.18
C PHE A 80 -0.84 4.16 16.78
N GLY A 81 -1.04 4.68 15.56
CA GLY A 81 -0.28 5.80 15.01
C GLY A 81 -1.15 7.01 14.69
N LYS A 82 -0.49 8.12 14.32
CA LYS A 82 -1.13 9.34 13.82
C LYS A 82 -1.06 9.42 12.29
N PHE A 83 -1.18 8.30 11.59
CA PHE A 83 -1.11 8.26 10.14
C PHE A 83 -2.46 8.59 9.53
N LYS A 84 -2.44 9.37 8.45
CA LYS A 84 -3.61 9.52 7.57
C LYS A 84 -3.51 8.53 6.42
N VAL A 85 -4.55 7.73 6.21
CA VAL A 85 -4.60 6.79 5.09
C VAL A 85 -5.52 7.34 4.01
N TYR A 86 -5.00 7.40 2.78
CA TYR A 86 -5.72 7.79 1.58
C TYR A 86 -5.87 6.55 0.71
N LEU A 87 -7.08 6.25 0.28
CA LEU A 87 -7.40 5.03 -0.46
C LEU A 87 -7.83 5.36 -1.89
N LYS A 88 -7.33 4.59 -2.83
CA LYS A 88 -7.85 4.47 -4.19
C LYS A 88 -8.07 2.99 -4.48
N GLU A 89 -9.26 2.63 -4.94
CA GLU A 89 -9.61 1.24 -5.24
C GLU A 89 -9.68 1.03 -6.75
N GLU A 90 -9.01 0.00 -7.25
CA GLU A 90 -8.77 -0.20 -8.68
C GLU A 90 -8.99 -1.67 -9.06
N GLU A 91 -9.60 -1.93 -10.21
CA GLU A 91 -9.84 -3.31 -10.68
C GLU A 91 -8.58 -4.09 -11.02
N LEU A 92 -7.55 -3.39 -11.46
CA LEU A 92 -6.33 -3.97 -12.04
C LEU A 92 -5.08 -3.49 -11.32
N ASP A 93 -4.11 -4.41 -11.27
CA ASP A 93 -2.76 -4.08 -10.85
C ASP A 93 -2.10 -3.09 -11.80
N VAL A 94 -1.06 -2.44 -11.28
CA VAL A 94 -0.17 -1.62 -12.08
C VAL A 94 0.70 -2.53 -12.95
N ASP A 95 0.71 -2.27 -14.25
CA ASP A 95 1.59 -2.97 -15.19
C ASP A 95 3.04 -2.47 -15.14
N ASP A 96 3.23 -1.16 -14.96
CA ASP A 96 4.53 -0.48 -14.98
C ASP A 96 4.77 0.28 -13.67
N ILE A 97 5.65 -0.27 -12.83
CA ILE A 97 6.00 0.24 -11.50
C ILE A 97 6.64 1.63 -11.60
N ASP A 98 7.59 1.82 -12.52
CA ASP A 98 8.34 3.07 -12.65
C ASP A 98 7.43 4.21 -13.11
N LYS A 99 6.55 3.90 -14.07
CA LYS A 99 5.55 4.86 -14.53
C LYS A 99 4.60 5.28 -13.41
N GLU A 100 4.06 4.33 -12.65
CA GLU A 100 3.15 4.64 -11.53
C GLU A 100 3.80 5.52 -10.47
N ILE A 101 5.06 5.23 -10.10
CA ILE A 101 5.82 6.05 -9.15
C ILE A 101 6.08 7.46 -9.73
N GLY A 102 6.44 7.54 -11.01
CA GLY A 102 6.78 8.79 -11.68
C GLY A 102 5.59 9.70 -11.98
N SER A 103 4.40 9.14 -12.18
CA SER A 103 3.16 9.88 -12.46
C SER A 103 2.16 9.85 -11.30
N PHE A 104 2.66 9.67 -10.07
CA PHE A 104 1.80 9.53 -8.90
C PHE A 104 0.94 10.79 -8.66
N ASN A 105 -0.39 10.62 -8.69
CA ASN A 105 -1.36 11.70 -8.50
C ASN A 105 -2.14 11.54 -7.19
N ARG A 106 -1.85 12.40 -6.20
CA ARG A 106 -2.48 12.35 -4.87
C ARG A 106 -3.97 12.69 -4.87
N GLU A 107 -4.43 13.50 -5.83
CA GLU A 107 -5.80 14.00 -5.87
C GLU A 107 -6.83 12.90 -6.16
N GLU A 108 -6.36 11.77 -6.71
CA GLU A 108 -7.19 10.62 -7.03
C GLU A 108 -7.52 9.73 -5.81
N PHE A 109 -6.95 10.03 -4.64
CA PHE A 109 -7.13 9.23 -3.44
C PHE A 109 -8.04 9.91 -2.44
N LYS A 110 -8.95 9.13 -1.85
CA LYS A 110 -9.88 9.59 -0.81
C LYS A 110 -9.29 9.38 0.58
N LEU A 111 -9.30 10.42 1.42
CA LEU A 111 -8.95 10.27 2.84
C LEU A 111 -9.96 9.36 3.55
N LEU A 112 -9.46 8.39 4.32
CA LEU A 112 -10.28 7.57 5.21
C LEU A 112 -10.43 8.27 6.56
N GLU A 113 -11.65 8.29 7.09
CA GLU A 113 -11.95 8.90 8.38
C GLU A 113 -11.84 7.87 9.51
N ASP A 114 -12.23 6.61 9.24
CA ASP A 114 -12.11 5.49 10.16
C ASP A 114 -11.31 4.32 9.56
N SER A 115 -10.66 3.54 10.43
CA SER A 115 -10.09 2.24 10.10
C SER A 115 -11.12 1.23 9.58
N GLU A 116 -12.40 1.38 9.92
CA GLU A 116 -13.49 0.55 9.39
C GLU A 116 -13.73 0.78 7.90
N ASP A 117 -13.46 1.99 7.40
CA ASP A 117 -13.58 2.35 5.97
C ASP A 117 -12.55 1.60 5.11
N LEU A 118 -11.43 1.18 5.71
CA LEU A 118 -10.43 0.38 5.03
C LEU A 118 -10.91 -1.08 4.99
N SER A 119 -11.33 -1.54 3.82
CA SER A 119 -11.74 -2.95 3.63
C SER A 119 -10.83 -3.66 2.64
N PRO A 120 -10.58 -4.97 2.82
CA PRO A 120 -9.91 -5.76 1.79
C PRO A 120 -10.80 -5.84 0.56
N LEU A 121 -10.21 -5.70 -0.62
CA LEU A 121 -10.94 -5.82 -1.86
C LEU A 121 -11.09 -7.29 -2.24
N TYR A 122 -12.34 -7.72 -2.38
CA TYR A 122 -12.69 -9.07 -2.81
C TYR A 122 -13.52 -8.99 -4.09
N LYS A 123 -12.98 -9.44 -5.21
CA LYS A 123 -13.83 -9.85 -6.33
C LYS A 123 -14.39 -11.21 -5.88
N LYS A 124 -15.71 -11.31 -5.64
CA LYS A 124 -16.39 -12.53 -5.18
C LYS A 124 -15.69 -13.76 -5.76
N CYS A 125 -14.88 -14.44 -4.96
CA CYS A 125 -14.26 -15.68 -5.36
C CYS A 125 -15.29 -16.75 -5.01
N PRO A 126 -16.02 -17.33 -5.99
CA PRO A 126 -17.15 -18.20 -5.68
C PRO A 126 -16.76 -19.45 -4.88
N ASN A 127 -15.46 -19.76 -4.77
CA ASN A 127 -14.96 -21.02 -4.22
C ASN A 127 -13.84 -20.87 -3.17
N ILE A 128 -13.78 -19.77 -2.40
CA ILE A 128 -12.95 -19.78 -1.19
C ILE A 128 -13.79 -20.41 -0.07
N ASN A 129 -13.60 -21.72 0.14
CA ASN A 129 -13.88 -22.32 1.45
C ASN A 129 -12.82 -21.76 2.41
N ILE A 130 -13.23 -20.81 3.26
CA ILE A 130 -12.45 -20.40 4.44
C ILE A 130 -12.63 -21.49 5.50
#